data_AF-A0A8T4WF55-F1
#
_entry.id   AF-A0A8T4WF55-F1
#
_cell.length_a   1.000
_cell.length_b   1.000
_cell.length_c   1.000
_cell.angle_alpha   90.00
_cell.angle_beta   90.00
_cell.angle_gamma   90.00
#
_symmetry.space_group_name_H-M   'P 1'
#
loop_
_entity.id
_entity.type
_entity.pdbx_description
1 polymer ?
#
loop_
_entity_poly.entity_id
_entity_poly.type
_entity_poly.pdbx_seq_one_letter_code
_entity_poly.pdbx_strand_id
1 'polypeptide(L)'
;TGAQYEWLVDDLETTDKQIKFVIGHQPMYPLSHLGSSLDINETERDRLQALFVQENVTTYVCGHDHLFDRMTVNGVVQVISGGAGAPLYSTPWGGAYDHYVRTNVSTTRVEFEAIQTDGDIAENYTLPYEGCIEIALREIANTTAGLPDESPAIYFSEEPEEEYYSWDGGENTTEIGTLPDTNGLHTLDVYVKGSDGVWNHKHYAFTTVQGIDTETTTPPPDGIIDPIVIAGAMGIAAVIMVVLVYKLRISE
;
A
#
# COMPACT_ATOMS: atom_id res chain seq x y z
N THR A 1 -14.11 17.99 2.65
CA THR A 1 -15.22 18.97 2.43
C THR A 1 -14.69 20.18 1.66
N GLY A 2 -15.53 21.14 1.30
CA GLY A 2 -15.12 22.43 0.73
C GLY A 2 -15.17 22.48 -0.80
N ALA A 3 -14.90 23.66 -1.34
CA ALA A 3 -15.19 23.97 -2.75
C ALA A 3 -14.50 23.04 -3.77
N GLN A 4 -13.28 22.58 -3.50
CA GLN A 4 -12.59 21.64 -4.39
C GLN A 4 -13.25 20.25 -4.38
N TYR A 5 -13.66 19.77 -3.20
CA TYR A 5 -14.34 18.49 -3.07
C TYR A 5 -15.73 18.54 -3.71
N GLU A 6 -16.49 19.61 -3.47
CA GLU A 6 -17.82 19.83 -4.06
C GLU A 6 -17.74 19.90 -5.59
N TRP A 7 -16.77 20.62 -6.14
CA TRP A 7 -16.51 20.65 -7.58
C TRP A 7 -16.20 19.25 -8.14
N LEU A 8 -15.38 18.46 -7.45
CA LEU A 8 -15.00 17.12 -7.91
C LEU A 8 -16.19 16.15 -7.89
N VAL A 9 -17.06 16.24 -6.88
CA VAL A 9 -18.33 15.50 -6.84
C VAL A 9 -19.17 15.86 -8.07
N ASP A 10 -19.42 17.15 -8.30
CA ASP A 10 -20.23 17.61 -9.43
C ASP A 10 -19.63 17.16 -10.79
N ASP A 11 -18.31 17.21 -10.96
CA ASP A 11 -17.63 16.79 -12.19
C ASP A 11 -17.78 15.29 -12.46
N LEU A 12 -17.62 14.46 -11.41
CA LEU A 12 -17.73 13.01 -11.50
C LEU A 12 -19.18 12.52 -11.68
N GLU A 13 -20.15 13.18 -11.04
CA GLU A 13 -21.58 12.85 -11.12
C GLU A 13 -22.19 13.24 -12.48
N THR A 14 -21.67 14.30 -13.12
CA THR A 14 -22.26 14.83 -14.37
C THR A 14 -21.70 14.21 -15.64
N THR A 15 -20.61 13.45 -15.57
CA THR A 15 -20.00 12.79 -16.73
C THR A 15 -20.66 11.44 -17.06
N ASP A 16 -20.86 11.17 -18.35
CA ASP A 16 -21.35 9.89 -18.87
C ASP A 16 -20.23 8.93 -19.28
N LYS A 17 -18.97 9.31 -19.03
CA LYS A 17 -17.79 8.55 -19.44
C LYS A 17 -17.58 7.36 -18.51
N GLN A 18 -17.41 6.18 -19.10
CA GLN A 18 -17.17 4.93 -18.36
C GLN A 18 -15.76 4.84 -17.79
N ILE A 19 -14.78 5.45 -18.48
CA ILE A 19 -13.38 5.44 -18.07
C ILE A 19 -13.06 6.81 -17.51
N LYS A 20 -12.74 6.88 -16.21
CA LYS A 20 -12.52 8.11 -15.47
C LYS A 20 -11.12 8.08 -14.84
N PHE A 21 -10.29 9.05 -15.20
CA PHE A 21 -8.97 9.25 -14.63
C PHE A 21 -9.01 10.48 -13.73
N VAL A 22 -8.62 10.33 -12.47
CA VAL A 22 -8.39 11.45 -11.57
C VAL A 22 -6.89 11.61 -11.37
N ILE A 23 -6.39 12.84 -11.47
CA ILE A 23 -4.95 13.13 -11.35
C ILE A 23 -4.75 14.12 -10.22
N GLY A 24 -3.91 13.76 -9.26
CA GLY A 24 -3.47 14.61 -8.16
C GLY A 24 -1.96 14.56 -8.00
N HIS A 25 -1.41 15.35 -7.08
CA HIS A 25 0.03 15.29 -6.80
C HIS A 25 0.37 14.29 -5.69
N GLN A 26 -0.33 14.35 -4.56
CA GLN A 26 -0.04 13.56 -3.36
C GLN A 26 -0.76 12.21 -3.39
N PRO A 27 -0.10 11.10 -3.02
CA PRO A 27 -0.74 9.78 -2.95
C PRO A 27 -1.77 9.67 -1.82
N MET A 28 -2.79 8.84 -2.03
CA MET A 28 -3.72 8.38 -0.98
C MET A 28 -3.12 7.28 -0.08
N TYR A 29 -2.14 6.55 -0.62
CA TYR A 29 -1.46 5.44 0.03
C TYR A 29 0.06 5.57 -0.21
N PRO A 30 0.74 6.57 0.39
CA PRO A 30 2.18 6.78 0.22
C PRO A 30 3.02 5.58 0.68
N LEU A 31 4.24 5.53 0.16
CA LEU A 31 5.31 4.60 0.53
C LEU A 31 6.57 5.30 1.05
N SER A 32 6.78 6.59 0.73
CA SER A 32 7.92 7.37 1.26
C SER A 32 7.52 8.56 2.12
N HIS A 33 6.41 9.23 1.79
CA HIS A 33 5.93 10.41 2.53
C HIS A 33 4.76 10.07 3.47
N LEU A 34 4.92 9.01 4.28
CA LEU A 34 3.94 8.61 5.29
C LEU A 34 3.66 9.77 6.27
N GLY A 35 2.40 10.02 6.59
CA GLY A 35 1.92 11.09 7.46
C GLY A 35 2.09 12.50 6.89
N SER A 36 2.46 12.64 5.61
CA SER A 36 2.66 13.94 4.96
C SER A 36 2.07 14.03 3.54
N SER A 37 1.36 12.98 3.12
CA SER A 37 0.52 12.98 1.91
C SER A 37 -0.96 13.09 2.28
N LEU A 38 -1.87 12.51 1.50
CA LEU A 38 -3.30 12.54 1.85
C LEU A 38 -3.61 11.68 3.09
N ASP A 39 -2.72 10.75 3.44
CA ASP A 39 -2.79 9.93 4.65
C ASP A 39 -2.63 10.73 5.95
N ILE A 40 -2.17 11.99 5.92
CA ILE A 40 -2.16 12.87 7.10
C ILE A 40 -3.57 13.09 7.69
N ASN A 41 -4.61 12.94 6.85
CA ASN A 41 -6.00 12.97 7.27
C ASN A 41 -6.74 11.80 6.63
N GLU A 42 -6.59 10.62 7.23
CA GLU A 42 -7.20 9.37 6.78
C GLU A 42 -8.70 9.48 6.58
N THR A 43 -9.42 10.23 7.44
CA THR A 43 -10.87 10.43 7.28
C THR A 43 -11.23 11.13 5.97
N GLU A 44 -10.49 12.16 5.57
CA GLU A 44 -10.73 12.84 4.30
C GLU A 44 -10.19 12.03 3.10
N ARG A 45 -9.09 11.27 3.28
CA ARG A 45 -8.57 10.32 2.29
C ARG A 45 -9.58 9.22 2.00
N ASP A 46 -10.14 8.60 3.02
CA ASP A 46 -11.15 7.53 2.92
C ASP A 46 -12.43 8.05 2.29
N ARG A 47 -12.84 9.27 2.64
CA ARG A 47 -13.97 9.93 1.99
C ARG A 47 -13.73 10.13 0.49
N LEU A 48 -12.53 10.55 0.10
CA LEU A 48 -12.17 10.72 -1.32
C LEU A 48 -12.14 9.37 -2.05
N GLN A 49 -11.56 8.33 -1.42
CA GLN A 49 -11.58 6.98 -1.94
C GLN A 49 -13.02 6.46 -2.11
N ALA A 50 -13.89 6.67 -1.13
CA ALA A 50 -15.30 6.28 -1.21
C ALA A 50 -16.03 6.98 -2.37
N LEU A 51 -15.77 8.27 -2.60
CA LEU A 51 -16.28 8.98 -3.77
C LEU A 51 -15.79 8.33 -5.07
N PHE A 52 -14.51 7.98 -5.16
CA PHE A 52 -13.94 7.33 -6.34
C PHE A 52 -14.57 5.96 -6.62
N VAL A 53 -14.82 5.17 -5.57
CA VAL A 53 -15.54 3.90 -5.69
C VAL A 53 -16.99 4.14 -6.16
N GLN A 54 -17.71 5.04 -5.50
CA GLN A 54 -19.11 5.37 -5.81
C GLN A 54 -19.28 5.83 -7.26
N GLU A 55 -18.36 6.67 -7.74
CA GLU A 55 -18.41 7.24 -9.08
C GLU A 55 -17.71 6.38 -10.14
N ASN A 56 -17.30 5.15 -9.81
CA ASN A 56 -16.61 4.22 -10.72
C ASN A 56 -15.36 4.84 -11.37
N VAL A 57 -14.54 5.54 -10.58
CA VAL A 57 -13.25 6.06 -11.03
C VAL A 57 -12.33 4.89 -11.39
N THR A 58 -11.81 4.91 -12.61
CA THR A 58 -10.94 3.84 -13.10
C THR A 58 -9.57 3.88 -12.45
N THR A 59 -9.01 5.08 -12.30
CA THR A 59 -7.69 5.23 -11.70
C THR A 59 -7.49 6.61 -11.09
N TYR A 60 -6.74 6.63 -10.00
CA TYR A 60 -6.11 7.81 -9.44
C TYR A 60 -4.62 7.77 -9.72
N VAL A 61 -4.10 8.78 -10.41
CA VAL A 61 -2.68 8.91 -10.75
C VAL A 61 -2.08 10.06 -9.95
N CYS A 62 -0.92 9.80 -9.34
CA CYS A 62 -0.20 10.77 -8.54
C CYS A 62 1.32 10.65 -8.69
N GLY A 63 2.05 11.53 -8.02
CA GLY A 63 3.50 11.51 -7.94
C GLY A 63 3.91 11.68 -6.47
N HIS A 64 4.70 12.71 -6.19
CA HIS A 64 5.21 13.10 -4.86
C HIS A 64 6.21 12.10 -4.27
N ASP A 65 5.83 10.83 -4.15
CA ASP A 65 6.74 9.73 -3.90
C ASP A 65 7.54 9.44 -5.17
N HIS A 66 8.83 9.78 -5.17
CA HIS A 66 9.75 9.59 -6.30
C HIS A 66 10.13 8.11 -6.52
N LEU A 67 9.12 7.30 -6.83
CA LEU A 67 9.18 5.89 -7.15
C LEU A 67 7.95 5.52 -7.98
N PHE A 68 7.94 4.28 -8.49
CA PHE A 68 6.75 3.67 -9.06
C PHE A 68 6.05 2.79 -8.02
N ASP A 69 4.73 2.91 -7.90
CA ASP A 69 3.91 1.91 -7.21
C ASP A 69 2.54 1.82 -7.87
N ARG A 70 1.96 0.62 -7.82
CA ARG A 70 0.58 0.39 -8.22
C ARG A 70 -0.08 -0.53 -7.19
N MET A 71 -1.29 -0.15 -6.81
CA MET A 71 -2.22 -0.99 -6.07
C MET A 71 -3.64 -0.75 -6.57
N THR A 72 -4.55 -1.66 -6.27
CA THR A 72 -5.98 -1.45 -6.49
C THR A 72 -6.66 -1.40 -5.13
N VAL A 73 -7.55 -0.43 -4.92
CA VAL A 73 -8.37 -0.34 -3.71
C VAL A 73 -9.83 -0.25 -4.11
N ASN A 74 -10.62 -1.26 -3.76
CA ASN A 74 -12.06 -1.33 -4.02
C ASN A 74 -12.44 -0.95 -5.47
N GLY A 75 -11.71 -1.48 -6.45
CA GLY A 75 -11.92 -1.26 -7.89
C GLY A 75 -11.18 -0.06 -8.48
N VAL A 76 -10.61 0.83 -7.65
CA VAL A 76 -9.89 2.03 -8.12
C VAL A 76 -8.39 1.74 -8.19
N VAL A 77 -7.81 1.82 -9.39
CA VAL A 77 -6.36 1.64 -9.57
C VAL A 77 -5.61 2.89 -9.10
N GLN A 78 -4.77 2.73 -8.09
CA GLN A 78 -3.89 3.76 -7.56
C GLN A 78 -2.52 3.63 -8.23
N VAL A 79 -2.05 4.70 -8.87
CA VAL A 79 -0.73 4.73 -9.51
C VAL A 79 0.09 5.88 -8.94
N ILE A 80 1.23 5.55 -8.36
CA ILE A 80 2.30 6.49 -8.06
C ILE A 80 3.29 6.43 -9.23
N SER A 81 3.43 7.54 -9.96
CA SER A 81 4.36 7.71 -11.08
C SER A 81 5.30 8.90 -10.82
N GLY A 82 6.05 8.87 -9.72
CA GLY A 82 6.88 9.99 -9.29
C GLY A 82 8.35 9.95 -9.75
N GLY A 83 8.77 8.91 -10.49
CA GLY A 83 10.16 8.70 -10.90
C GLY A 83 10.59 9.44 -12.17
N ALA A 84 10.14 10.67 -12.41
CA ALA A 84 10.42 11.38 -13.67
C ALA A 84 11.76 12.15 -13.71
N GLY A 85 12.60 12.03 -12.67
CA GLY A 85 13.96 12.60 -12.64
C GLY A 85 14.35 13.39 -11.38
N ALA A 86 13.46 13.56 -10.41
CA ALA A 86 13.88 13.99 -9.07
C ALA A 86 14.56 12.81 -8.32
N PRO A 87 15.40 13.06 -7.30
CA PRO A 87 16.08 11.97 -6.57
C PRO A 87 15.07 10.93 -6.05
N LEU A 88 15.30 9.68 -6.42
CA LEU A 88 14.41 8.56 -6.12
C LEU A 88 14.42 8.22 -4.62
N TYR A 89 13.29 7.75 -4.11
CA TYR A 89 13.20 7.21 -2.75
C TYR A 89 13.30 5.68 -2.80
N SER A 90 14.39 5.13 -2.24
CA SER A 90 14.50 3.69 -2.03
C SER A 90 13.71 3.30 -0.80
N THR A 91 12.55 2.66 -1.02
CA THR A 91 11.70 2.13 0.04
C THR A 91 11.75 0.60 0.04
N PRO A 92 11.36 -0.07 1.15
CA PRO A 92 11.27 -1.53 1.19
C PRO A 92 10.29 -2.14 0.18
N TRP A 93 9.35 -1.34 -0.35
CA TRP A 93 8.39 -1.76 -1.38
C TRP A 93 8.98 -1.78 -2.80
N GLY A 94 10.19 -1.23 -3.01
CA GLY A 94 10.82 -1.15 -4.32
C GLY A 94 10.38 0.09 -5.10
N GLY A 95 10.32 -0.03 -6.43
CA GLY A 95 9.83 1.05 -7.30
C GLY A 95 10.81 2.20 -7.57
N ALA A 96 11.99 2.20 -6.95
CA ALA A 96 12.99 3.25 -7.10
C ALA A 96 13.76 3.13 -8.42
N TYR A 97 13.17 3.61 -9.51
CA TYR A 97 13.80 3.73 -10.84
C TYR A 97 13.17 4.89 -11.62
N ASP A 98 13.94 5.48 -12.54
CA ASP A 98 13.42 6.52 -13.41
C ASP A 98 12.47 5.91 -14.45
N HIS A 99 11.24 6.44 -14.55
CA HIS A 99 10.20 5.90 -15.42
C HIS A 99 9.17 6.94 -15.85
N TYR A 100 8.32 6.52 -16.78
CA TYR A 100 7.02 7.13 -17.07
C TYR A 100 5.97 6.03 -17.22
N VAL A 101 4.69 6.36 -16.97
CA VAL A 101 3.58 5.44 -17.21
C VAL A 101 2.93 5.72 -18.56
N ARG A 102 2.82 4.70 -19.40
CA ARG A 102 2.00 4.73 -20.62
C ARG A 102 0.66 4.08 -20.33
N THR A 103 -0.42 4.75 -20.72
CA THR A 103 -1.77 4.17 -20.67
C THR A 103 -2.35 4.02 -22.07
N ASN A 104 -2.67 2.79 -22.47
CA ASN A 104 -3.43 2.53 -23.69
C ASN A 104 -4.90 2.36 -23.33
N VAL A 105 -5.77 3.18 -23.93
CA VAL A 105 -7.21 3.17 -23.65
C VAL A 105 -7.98 2.76 -24.89
N SER A 106 -8.87 1.79 -24.74
CA SER A 106 -9.84 1.37 -25.74
C SER A 106 -11.25 1.41 -25.16
N THR A 107 -12.26 1.05 -25.96
CA THR A 107 -13.65 0.97 -25.49
C THR A 107 -13.91 -0.13 -24.47
N THR A 108 -13.02 -1.12 -24.36
CA THR A 108 -13.22 -2.31 -23.50
C THR A 108 -12.05 -2.61 -22.57
N ARG A 109 -10.94 -1.89 -22.72
CA ARG A 109 -9.69 -2.20 -22.02
C ARG A 109 -8.90 -0.95 -21.70
N VAL A 110 -8.30 -0.91 -20.51
CA VAL A 110 -7.28 0.06 -20.12
C VAL A 110 -6.03 -0.72 -19.75
N GLU A 111 -4.90 -0.37 -20.35
CA GLU A 111 -3.61 -1.00 -20.09
C GLU A 111 -2.66 0.06 -19.54
N PHE A 112 -2.00 -0.23 -18.42
CA PHE A 112 -0.97 0.60 -17.82
C PHE A 112 0.37 -0.11 -17.95
N GLU A 113 1.41 0.62 -18.36
CA GLU A 113 2.78 0.12 -18.43
C GLU A 113 3.72 1.13 -17.77
N ALA A 114 4.45 0.71 -16.74
CA ALA A 114 5.55 1.48 -16.20
C ALA A 114 6.81 1.19 -17.02
N ILE A 115 7.32 2.21 -17.70
CA ILE A 115 8.42 2.08 -18.66
C ILE A 115 9.64 2.82 -18.11
N GLN A 116 10.73 2.08 -17.95
CA GLN A 116 12.03 2.62 -17.54
C GLN A 116 12.69 3.41 -18.68
N THR A 117 13.70 4.22 -18.34
CA THR A 117 14.38 5.08 -19.32
C THR A 117 15.15 4.33 -20.42
N ASP A 118 15.47 3.06 -20.20
CA ASP A 118 16.06 2.15 -21.20
C ASP A 118 15.01 1.46 -22.10
N GLY A 119 13.72 1.65 -21.81
CA GLY A 119 12.59 1.06 -22.52
C GLY A 119 12.06 -0.24 -21.90
N ASP A 120 12.67 -0.74 -20.81
CA ASP A 120 12.18 -1.93 -20.13
C ASP A 120 10.84 -1.66 -19.44
N ILE A 121 9.90 -2.59 -19.58
CA ILE A 121 8.60 -2.54 -18.90
C ILE A 121 8.77 -3.17 -17.52
N ALA A 122 8.72 -2.34 -16.49
CA ALA A 122 8.87 -2.78 -15.10
C ALA A 122 7.57 -3.35 -14.51
N GLU A 123 6.42 -2.83 -14.94
CA GLU A 123 5.09 -3.27 -14.51
C GLU A 123 4.12 -3.16 -15.69
N ASN A 124 3.19 -4.12 -15.80
CA ASN A 124 2.02 -4.00 -16.65
C ASN A 124 0.74 -4.35 -15.88
N TYR A 125 -0.33 -3.61 -16.11
CA TYR A 125 -1.64 -3.86 -15.49
C TYR A 125 -2.76 -3.63 -16.49
N THR A 126 -3.81 -4.44 -16.43
CA THR A 126 -4.93 -4.42 -17.38
C THR A 126 -6.26 -4.37 -16.64
N LEU A 127 -7.15 -3.51 -17.10
CA LEU A 127 -8.57 -3.51 -16.76
C LEU A 127 -9.42 -3.94 -17.98
N PRO A 128 -10.50 -4.72 -17.79
CA PRO A 128 -10.90 -5.33 -16.52
C PRO A 128 -9.85 -6.36 -16.06
N TYR A 129 -9.64 -6.42 -14.75
CA TYR A 129 -8.72 -7.37 -14.14
C TYR A 129 -9.43 -8.72 -14.02
N GLU A 130 -8.82 -9.78 -14.53
CA GLU A 130 -9.39 -11.15 -14.56
C GLU A 130 -8.70 -12.10 -13.57
N GLY A 131 -8.12 -11.58 -12.50
CA GLY A 131 -7.46 -12.37 -11.46
C GLY A 131 -8.25 -12.43 -10.16
N CYS A 132 -7.70 -13.17 -9.19
CA CYS A 132 -8.21 -13.20 -7.83
C CYS A 132 -7.97 -11.85 -7.13
N ILE A 133 -8.78 -11.55 -6.12
CA ILE A 133 -8.63 -10.37 -5.24
C ILE A 133 -7.16 -10.15 -4.84
N GLU A 134 -6.65 -8.95 -5.09
CA GLU A 134 -5.31 -8.55 -4.68
C GLU A 134 -5.33 -8.11 -3.22
N ILE A 135 -4.30 -8.50 -2.47
CA ILE A 135 -4.07 -8.06 -1.08
C ILE A 135 -2.81 -7.18 -1.07
N ALA A 136 -2.92 -5.92 -0.66
CA ALA A 136 -1.82 -4.96 -0.63
C ALA A 136 -1.47 -4.56 0.82
N LEU A 137 -0.18 -4.58 1.16
CA LEU A 137 0.36 -4.18 2.46
C LEU A 137 0.90 -2.74 2.40
N ARG A 138 0.58 -1.95 3.42
CA ARG A 138 1.02 -0.55 3.60
C ARG A 138 1.41 -0.29 5.07
N GLU A 139 1.96 0.90 5.29
CA GLU A 139 2.46 1.43 6.57
C GLU A 139 3.70 0.71 7.09
N ILE A 140 3.62 -0.60 7.31
CA ILE A 140 4.75 -1.43 7.73
C ILE A 140 5.07 -2.41 6.61
N ALA A 141 6.28 -2.35 6.08
CA ALA A 141 6.68 -3.22 4.98
C ALA A 141 6.92 -4.65 5.46
N ASN A 142 6.75 -5.61 4.55
CA ASN A 142 7.07 -7.00 4.83
C ASN A 142 8.57 -7.14 5.15
N THR A 143 8.90 -7.99 6.10
CA THR A 143 10.26 -8.28 6.59
C THR A 143 10.98 -7.10 7.26
N THR A 144 10.26 -6.03 7.63
CA THR A 144 10.84 -4.91 8.39
C THR A 144 10.50 -4.98 9.87
N ALA A 145 11.13 -4.11 10.65
CA ALA A 145 10.85 -3.95 12.06
C ALA A 145 9.74 -2.90 12.30
N GLY A 146 9.02 -3.05 13.40
CA GLY A 146 8.01 -2.10 13.88
C GLY A 146 7.87 -2.14 15.41
N LEU A 147 7.13 -1.19 15.96
CA LEU A 147 6.80 -1.09 17.38
C LEU A 147 5.50 -1.85 17.70
N PRO A 148 5.32 -2.36 18.93
CA PRO A 148 4.10 -3.08 19.35
C PRO A 148 2.76 -2.37 19.14
N ASP A 149 2.76 -1.05 19.12
CA ASP A 149 1.57 -0.21 18.96
C ASP A 149 1.30 0.20 17.51
N GLU A 150 2.21 -0.17 16.59
CA GLU A 150 2.00 0.05 15.15
C GLU A 150 1.16 -1.08 14.55
N SER A 151 0.33 -0.72 13.57
CA SER A 151 -0.47 -1.66 12.80
C SER A 151 0.00 -1.64 11.35
N PRO A 152 0.16 -2.79 10.68
CA PRO A 152 0.18 -2.80 9.23
C PRO A 152 -1.20 -2.40 8.71
N ALA A 153 -1.25 -1.82 7.51
CA ALA A 153 -2.49 -1.59 6.79
C ALA A 153 -2.64 -2.56 5.63
N ILE A 154 -3.82 -3.16 5.50
CA ILE A 154 -4.16 -4.09 4.42
C ILE A 154 -5.28 -3.48 3.58
N TYR A 155 -5.08 -3.48 2.26
CA TYR A 155 -6.06 -3.02 1.29
C TYR A 155 -6.35 -4.11 0.27
N PHE A 156 -7.57 -4.12 -0.25
CA PHE A 156 -8.03 -5.13 -1.19
C PHE A 156 -8.44 -4.51 -2.53
N SER A 157 -8.23 -5.24 -3.63
CA SER A 157 -8.63 -4.76 -4.96
C SER A 157 -10.14 -4.65 -5.16
N GLU A 158 -10.93 -5.34 -4.35
CA GLU A 158 -12.40 -5.30 -4.29
C GLU A 158 -12.83 -5.43 -2.83
N GLU A 159 -14.08 -5.09 -2.52
CA GLU A 159 -14.63 -5.33 -1.19
C GLU A 159 -14.79 -6.84 -0.96
N PRO A 160 -14.14 -7.42 0.06
CA PRO A 160 -14.19 -8.86 0.28
C PRO A 160 -15.54 -9.31 0.84
N GLU A 161 -15.95 -10.54 0.52
CA GLU A 161 -17.12 -11.16 1.15
C GLU A 161 -16.87 -11.46 2.63
N GLU A 162 -15.66 -11.96 2.91
CA GLU A 162 -15.18 -12.35 4.23
C GLU A 162 -13.67 -12.08 4.31
N GLU A 163 -13.21 -11.59 5.46
CA GLU A 163 -11.80 -11.36 5.74
C GLU A 163 -11.43 -11.82 7.15
N TYR A 164 -10.23 -12.40 7.26
CA TYR A 164 -9.66 -12.86 8.52
C TYR A 164 -8.17 -12.61 8.60
N TYR A 165 -7.70 -12.30 9.81
CA TYR A 165 -6.31 -12.09 10.16
C TYR A 165 -5.89 -13.10 11.23
N SER A 166 -4.66 -13.59 11.16
CA SER A 166 -4.09 -14.46 12.18
C SER A 166 -2.63 -14.09 12.43
N TRP A 167 -2.34 -13.71 13.67
CA TRP A 167 -0.98 -13.48 14.14
C TRP A 167 -0.39 -14.78 14.70
N ASP A 168 0.82 -15.12 14.28
CA ASP A 168 1.61 -16.27 14.75
C ASP A 168 0.88 -17.62 14.73
N GLY A 169 -0.03 -17.80 13.77
CA GLY A 169 -0.86 -19.01 13.66
C GLY A 169 -1.91 -19.14 14.78
N GLY A 170 -2.24 -18.03 15.44
CA GLY A 170 -3.33 -17.93 16.41
C GLY A 170 -4.71 -18.02 15.78
N GLU A 171 -5.75 -17.79 16.59
CA GLU A 171 -7.13 -17.78 16.10
C GLU A 171 -7.38 -16.67 15.07
N ASN A 172 -8.27 -16.94 14.11
CA ASN A 172 -8.67 -15.97 13.12
C ASN A 172 -9.53 -14.86 13.74
N THR A 173 -9.20 -13.61 13.46
CA THR A 173 -9.94 -12.40 13.87
C THR A 173 -10.42 -11.62 12.65
N THR A 174 -11.43 -10.77 12.82
CA THR A 174 -11.90 -9.83 11.78
C THR A 174 -11.28 -8.44 11.91
N GLU A 175 -10.43 -8.24 12.93
CA GLU A 175 -9.65 -7.03 13.13
C GLU A 175 -8.17 -7.42 13.11
N ILE A 176 -7.37 -6.69 12.34
CA ILE A 176 -5.95 -6.98 12.18
C ILE A 176 -5.16 -6.78 13.47
N GLY A 177 -5.53 -5.80 14.29
CA GLY A 177 -4.77 -5.43 15.49
C GLY A 177 -3.38 -4.86 15.17
N THR A 178 -2.54 -4.72 16.19
CA THR A 178 -1.18 -4.20 16.07
C THR A 178 -0.15 -5.32 16.02
N LEU A 179 1.13 -4.98 15.84
CA LEU A 179 2.22 -5.93 16.02
C LEU A 179 2.16 -6.56 17.42
N PRO A 180 2.41 -7.88 17.55
CA PRO A 180 2.49 -8.52 18.85
C PRO A 180 3.50 -7.84 19.76
N ASP A 181 3.20 -7.74 21.05
CA ASP A 181 3.98 -7.00 22.04
C ASP A 181 5.30 -7.66 22.43
N THR A 182 5.52 -8.92 22.05
CA THR A 182 6.76 -9.63 22.31
C THR A 182 7.85 -9.24 21.30
N ASN A 183 9.09 -9.06 21.75
CA ASN A 183 10.20 -8.86 20.82
C ASN A 183 10.47 -10.12 19.99
N GLY A 184 10.67 -9.96 18.69
CA GLY A 184 11.06 -11.05 17.80
C GLY A 184 10.32 -11.05 16.47
N LEU A 185 10.48 -12.15 15.75
CA LEU A 185 9.80 -12.38 14.48
C LEU A 185 8.35 -12.78 14.74
N HIS A 186 7.44 -12.07 14.08
CA HIS A 186 6.00 -12.31 14.08
C HIS A 186 5.49 -12.50 12.67
N THR A 187 4.48 -13.33 12.49
CA THR A 187 3.87 -13.56 11.18
C THR A 187 2.41 -13.16 11.17
N LEU A 188 1.96 -12.56 10.07
CA LEU A 188 0.57 -12.24 9.82
C LEU A 188 0.08 -13.01 8.60
N ASP A 189 -0.91 -13.86 8.80
CA ASP A 189 -1.68 -14.47 7.72
C ASP A 189 -2.95 -13.66 7.48
N VAL A 190 -3.17 -13.26 6.23
CA VAL A 190 -4.37 -12.56 5.75
C VAL A 190 -5.14 -13.51 4.86
N TYR A 191 -6.36 -13.85 5.25
CA TYR A 191 -7.29 -14.66 4.48
C TYR A 191 -8.43 -13.79 4.00
N VAL A 192 -8.77 -13.90 2.72
CA VAL A 192 -9.82 -13.08 2.14
C VAL A 192 -10.60 -13.88 1.10
N LYS A 193 -11.92 -13.72 1.08
CA LYS A 193 -12.79 -14.34 0.09
C LYS A 193 -13.24 -13.28 -0.90
N GLY A 194 -12.87 -13.46 -2.17
CA GLY A 194 -13.24 -12.55 -3.25
C GLY A 194 -14.72 -12.64 -3.61
N SER A 195 -15.18 -11.74 -4.47
CA SER A 195 -16.55 -11.69 -4.99
C SER A 195 -16.91 -12.90 -5.88
N ASP A 196 -15.89 -13.66 -6.30
CA ASP A 196 -16.01 -14.95 -6.99
C ASP A 196 -16.24 -16.13 -6.03
N GLY A 197 -16.25 -15.87 -4.72
CA GLY A 197 -16.38 -16.86 -3.65
C GLY A 197 -15.10 -17.66 -3.38
N VAL A 198 -13.97 -17.30 -3.98
CA VAL A 198 -12.69 -18.00 -3.84
C VAL A 198 -11.87 -17.41 -2.70
N TRP A 199 -11.38 -18.29 -1.82
CA TRP A 199 -10.44 -17.93 -0.76
C TRP A 199 -9.03 -17.67 -1.30
N ASN A 200 -8.46 -16.55 -0.86
CA ASN A 200 -7.11 -16.09 -1.14
C ASN A 200 -6.37 -15.87 0.17
N HIS A 201 -5.05 -15.99 0.12
CA HIS A 201 -4.19 -15.92 1.30
C HIS A 201 -2.88 -15.22 0.97
N LYS A 202 -2.44 -14.32 1.86
CA LYS A 202 -1.06 -13.80 1.88
C LYS A 202 -0.46 -13.92 3.28
N HIS A 203 0.83 -14.22 3.29
CA HIS A 203 1.64 -14.35 4.49
C HIS A 203 2.68 -13.24 4.54
N TYR A 204 2.75 -12.55 5.67
CA TYR A 204 3.73 -11.50 5.95
C TYR A 204 4.51 -11.83 7.22
N ALA A 205 5.71 -11.28 7.31
CA ALA A 205 6.57 -11.41 8.48
C ALA A 205 7.08 -10.04 8.91
N PHE A 206 7.09 -9.78 10.22
CA PHE A 206 7.52 -8.51 10.82
C PHE A 206 8.42 -8.80 12.02
N THR A 207 9.29 -7.85 12.37
CA THR A 207 10.06 -7.95 13.61
C THR A 207 9.59 -6.90 14.61
N THR A 208 8.97 -7.31 15.72
CA THR A 208 8.67 -6.39 16.80
C THR A 208 9.96 -6.03 17.55
N VAL A 209 10.21 -4.74 17.72
CA VAL A 209 11.30 -4.19 18.54
C VAL A 209 10.75 -3.20 19.56
N GLN A 210 10.65 -3.60 20.83
CA GLN A 210 10.39 -2.66 21.92
C GLN A 210 11.58 -1.71 22.08
N GLY A 211 11.31 -0.40 22.14
CA GLY A 211 12.33 0.58 22.48
C GLY A 211 12.96 0.25 23.84
N ILE A 212 14.29 0.17 23.89
CA ILE A 212 14.98 0.21 25.19
C ILE A 212 14.93 1.67 25.64
N ASP A 213 14.11 1.96 26.65
CA ASP A 213 14.12 3.24 27.32
C ASP A 213 15.43 3.35 28.13
N THR A 214 16.51 3.76 27.47
CA THR A 214 17.72 4.15 28.19
C THR A 214 17.54 5.57 28.70
N GLU A 215 16.97 5.71 29.90
CA GLU A 215 17.14 6.94 30.68
C GLU A 215 18.64 7.15 30.90
N THR A 216 19.26 8.01 30.11
CA THR A 216 20.63 8.46 30.35
C THR A 216 20.57 9.68 31.26
N THR A 217 21.02 9.51 32.51
CA THR A 217 21.15 10.61 33.48
C THR A 217 22.39 11.48 33.25
N THR A 218 23.15 11.21 32.19
CA THR A 218 24.32 11.99 31.80
C THR A 218 23.89 13.21 30.98
N PRO A 219 24.28 14.44 31.37
CA PRO A 219 24.06 15.62 30.54
C PRO A 219 24.67 15.41 29.14
N PRO A 220 24.04 15.92 28.07
CA PRO A 220 24.64 15.85 26.75
C PRO A 220 26.02 16.53 26.81
N PRO A 221 27.08 15.91 26.25
CA PRO A 221 28.38 16.56 26.17
C PRO A 221 28.26 17.84 25.32
N ASP A 222 28.96 18.91 25.71
CA ASP A 222 28.97 20.17 24.97
C ASP A 222 29.48 19.93 23.54
N GLY A 223 28.56 19.91 22.57
CA GLY A 223 28.86 19.62 21.17
C GLY A 223 27.60 19.31 20.35
N ILE A 224 27.69 19.51 19.03
CA ILE A 224 26.61 19.31 18.06
C ILE A 224 26.05 17.88 18.23
N ILE A 225 24.74 17.79 18.49
CA ILE A 225 24.01 16.52 18.53
C ILE A 225 24.04 15.93 17.12
N ASP A 226 24.69 14.78 16.97
CA ASP A 226 24.73 14.03 15.72
C ASP A 226 23.35 13.38 15.48
N PRO A 227 22.60 13.78 14.43
CA PRO A 227 21.25 13.27 14.17
C PRO A 227 21.21 11.75 13.89
N ILE A 228 22.36 11.11 13.67
CA ILE A 228 22.46 9.66 13.43
C ILE A 228 22.12 8.81 14.66
N VAL A 229 22.22 9.34 15.89
CA VAL A 229 21.90 8.56 17.10
C VAL A 229 20.39 8.36 17.30
N ILE A 230 19.54 9.11 16.57
CA ILE A 230 18.07 8.97 16.61
C ILE A 230 17.56 7.93 15.60
N ALA A 231 18.44 7.36 14.76
CA ALA A 231 18.06 6.29 13.84
C ALA A 231 17.99 4.96 14.61
N GLY A 232 16.77 4.58 15.01
CA GLY A 232 16.44 3.29 15.57
C GLY A 232 17.09 2.14 14.81
N ALA A 233 17.51 1.13 15.58
CA ALA A 233 18.28 -0.01 15.13
C ALA A 233 17.72 -0.65 13.84
N MET A 234 18.40 -0.41 12.71
CA MET A 234 18.20 -1.20 11.49
C MET A 234 18.77 -2.62 11.70
N GLY A 235 17.94 -3.52 12.22
CA GLY A 235 18.21 -4.95 12.23
C GLY A 235 17.82 -5.56 10.89
N ILE A 236 18.78 -5.79 9.99
CA ILE A 236 18.57 -6.60 8.78
C ILE A 236 18.45 -8.07 9.21
N ALA A 237 17.23 -8.60 9.27
CA ALA A 237 16.98 -10.03 9.38
C ALA A 237 16.75 -10.61 7.97
N ALA A 238 17.74 -11.36 7.47
CA ALA A 238 17.59 -12.11 6.23
C ALA A 238 16.64 -13.30 6.46
N VAL A 239 15.49 -13.36 5.78
CA VAL A 239 14.57 -14.50 5.83
C VAL A 239 14.20 -14.96 4.42
N ILE A 240 14.26 -16.27 4.22
CA ILE A 240 14.00 -16.99 2.96
C ILE A 240 12.50 -16.98 2.66
N MET A 241 12.12 -16.49 1.48
CA MET A 241 10.74 -16.58 0.97
C MET A 241 10.36 -18.02 0.61
N VAL A 242 9.21 -18.48 1.10
CA VAL A 242 8.55 -19.70 0.62
C VAL A 242 7.11 -19.33 0.25
N VAL A 243 6.83 -19.21 -1.06
CA VAL A 243 5.46 -19.05 -1.59
C VAL A 243 4.87 -20.43 -1.80
N LEU A 244 3.82 -20.79 -1.05
CA LEU A 244 3.04 -22.01 -1.26
C LEU A 244 1.63 -21.63 -1.71
N VAL A 245 1.32 -21.88 -2.98
CA VAL A 245 -0.05 -21.76 -3.52
C VAL A 245 -0.72 -23.13 -3.43
N TYR A 246 -1.71 -23.27 -2.55
CA TYR A 246 -2.56 -24.46 -2.50
C TYR A 246 -3.88 -24.21 -3.22
N LYS A 247 -4.16 -25.03 -4.24
CA LYS A 247 -5.44 -25.07 -4.93
C LYS A 247 -6.29 -26.18 -4.32
N LEU A 248 -7.08 -25.86 -3.29
CA LEU A 248 -7.98 -26.85 -2.68
C LEU A 248 -9.25 -26.97 -3.53
N ARG A 249 -9.47 -28.18 -4.07
CA ARG A 249 -10.69 -28.57 -4.76
C ARG A 249 -11.56 -29.30 -3.75
N ILE A 250 -12.57 -28.63 -3.20
CA ILE A 250 -13.57 -29.29 -2.37
C ILE A 250 -14.52 -30.03 -3.32
N SER A 251 -14.54 -31.36 -3.24
CA SER A 251 -15.56 -32.19 -3.89
C SER A 251 -16.84 -32.18 -3.05
N GLU A 252 -17.97 -32.08 -3.74
CA GLU A 252 -19.37 -32.00 -3.23
C GLU A 252 -19.71 -32.93 -2.05
#